data_AF-A0A0A1N8N2-F1
#
_entry.id   AF-A0A0A1N8N2-F1
#
_cell.length_a   1.000
_cell.length_b   1.000
_cell.length_c   1.000
_cell.angle_alpha   90.00
_cell.angle_beta   90.00
_cell.angle_gamma   90.00
#
_symmetry.space_group_name_H-M   'P 1'
#
loop_
_entity.id
_entity.type
_entity.pdbx_description
1 polymer ?
#
loop_
_entity_poly.entity_id
_entity_poly.type
_entity_poly.pdbx_seq_one_letter_code
_entity_poly.pdbx_strand_id
1 'polypeptide(L)'
;MGLFSWFQKENTPSTQGLDEIPQKTECYHIEGFLNCVYFSNAVEAGDRLTAKYPNIKVDVSAYIKQQWSERARELQQEFKTTQSTSPFIYEGCDSDQLKLIGGYTDFAKKIKSAYKMNVPLD
;
A
#
# COMPACT_ATOMS: atom_id res chain seq x y z
N MET A 1 22.66 62.81 23.40
CA MET A 1 21.79 62.18 22.39
C MET A 1 22.53 60.96 21.87
N GLY A 2 22.29 59.80 22.50
CA GLY A 2 22.78 58.50 22.03
C GLY A 2 21.89 57.97 20.91
N LEU A 3 22.16 56.88 20.21
CA LEU A 3 23.28 55.95 20.08
C LEU A 3 22.88 55.04 18.88
N PHE A 4 23.83 54.24 18.39
CA PHE A 4 23.65 52.96 17.69
C PHE A 4 23.53 52.96 16.16
N SER A 5 24.71 52.78 15.56
CA SER A 5 24.99 51.83 14.49
C SER A 5 24.25 50.50 14.68
N TRP A 6 23.71 49.94 13.60
CA TRP A 6 23.77 48.50 13.29
C TRP A 6 23.11 48.23 11.93
N PHE A 7 23.94 48.01 10.89
CA PHE A 7 23.54 47.26 9.70
C PHE A 7 23.26 45.81 10.16
N GLN A 8 21.99 45.49 10.42
CA GLN A 8 21.58 44.11 10.63
C GLN A 8 21.45 43.43 9.27
N LYS A 9 22.47 42.63 8.99
CA LYS A 9 22.40 41.35 8.29
C LYS A 9 21.03 40.70 8.51
N GLU A 10 20.15 40.77 7.51
CA GLU A 10 18.88 40.06 7.58
C GLU A 10 19.17 38.56 7.47
N ASN A 11 18.98 37.91 8.61
CA ASN A 11 19.09 36.48 8.79
C ASN A 11 18.07 35.77 7.90
N THR A 12 18.58 34.81 7.14
CA THR A 12 17.86 33.64 6.67
C THR A 12 16.93 33.10 7.77
N PRO A 13 15.61 32.96 7.53
CA PRO A 13 14.77 32.20 8.43
C PRO A 13 14.99 30.71 8.15
N SER A 14 15.96 30.12 8.84
CA SER A 14 15.96 28.70 9.15
C SER A 14 14.80 28.43 10.11
N THR A 15 13.62 28.10 9.56
CA THR A 15 12.53 27.52 10.34
C THR A 15 12.62 26.01 10.16
N GLN A 16 13.28 25.37 11.12
CA GLN A 16 13.24 23.94 11.33
C GLN A 16 11.84 23.55 11.82
N GLY A 17 11.32 22.40 11.37
CA GLY A 17 10.19 21.73 12.00
C GLY A 17 8.83 21.99 11.36
N LEU A 18 8.62 21.47 10.15
CA LEU A 18 7.32 20.92 9.80
C LEU A 18 7.53 19.42 9.67
N ASP A 19 7.14 18.73 10.73
CA ASP A 19 7.08 17.29 10.84
C ASP A 19 6.51 16.66 9.56
N GLU A 20 7.17 15.59 9.12
CA GLU A 20 6.79 14.74 7.99
C GLU A 20 5.34 14.27 8.17
N ILE A 21 4.39 14.98 7.54
CA ILE A 21 3.11 14.37 7.20
C ILE A 21 3.47 13.24 6.23
N PRO A 22 3.13 11.96 6.47
CA PRO A 22 3.35 10.93 5.48
C PRO A 22 2.34 11.18 4.33
N GLN A 23 2.68 12.11 3.44
CA GLN A 23 1.89 12.55 2.28
C GLN A 23 1.92 11.52 1.15
N LYS A 24 2.35 10.28 1.43
CA LYS A 24 2.28 9.18 0.49
C LYS A 24 1.16 8.26 0.95
N THR A 25 0.00 8.44 0.35
CA THR A 25 -1.07 7.44 0.44
C THR A 25 -0.58 6.19 -0.26
N GLU A 26 -0.54 5.08 0.47
CA GLU A 26 -0.23 3.77 -0.13
C GLU A 26 -1.54 3.06 -0.40
N CYS A 27 -1.73 2.62 -1.64
CA CYS A 27 -2.92 1.88 -2.06
C CYS A 27 -2.53 0.45 -2.39
N TYR A 28 -3.32 -0.49 -1.87
CA TYR A 28 -3.20 -1.90 -2.14
C TYR A 28 -4.49 -2.39 -2.76
N HIS A 29 -4.36 -3.26 -3.75
CA HIS A 29 -5.49 -3.92 -4.40
C HIS A 29 -5.38 -5.42 -4.14
N ILE A 30 -6.45 -6.00 -3.61
CA ILE A 30 -6.54 -7.42 -3.30
C ILE A 30 -7.67 -8.00 -4.15
N GLU A 31 -7.29 -8.73 -5.20
CA GLU A 31 -8.24 -9.42 -6.06
C GLU A 31 -8.19 -10.93 -5.79
N GLY A 32 -9.35 -11.58 -5.65
CA GLY A 32 -9.38 -13.02 -5.42
C GLY A 32 -10.80 -13.58 -5.45
N PHE A 33 -10.92 -14.89 -5.30
CA PHE A 33 -12.22 -15.55 -5.25
C PHE A 33 -12.67 -15.88 -3.83
N LEU A 34 -13.98 -15.79 -3.58
CA LEU A 34 -14.60 -15.86 -2.25
C LEU A 34 -14.24 -17.11 -1.44
N ASN A 35 -14.13 -18.27 -2.09
CA ASN A 35 -13.85 -19.55 -1.41
C ASN A 35 -12.35 -19.81 -1.20
N CYS A 36 -11.49 -18.81 -1.39
CA CYS A 36 -10.06 -18.93 -1.18
C CYS A 36 -9.68 -18.49 0.24
N VAL A 37 -9.09 -19.39 1.02
CA VAL A 37 -8.61 -19.08 2.38
C VAL A 37 -7.54 -17.97 2.35
N TYR A 38 -6.60 -18.04 1.40
CA TYR A 38 -5.57 -17.01 1.25
C TYR A 38 -6.14 -15.64 0.89
N PHE A 39 -7.25 -15.59 0.13
CA PHE A 39 -7.93 -14.33 -0.15
C PHE A 39 -8.56 -13.76 1.11
N SER A 40 -9.27 -14.60 1.87
CA SER A 40 -9.89 -14.19 3.15
C SER A 40 -8.84 -13.64 4.12
N ASN A 41 -7.70 -14.33 4.25
CA ASN A 41 -6.59 -13.88 5.09
C ASN A 41 -5.96 -12.56 4.59
N ALA A 42 -5.88 -12.36 3.27
CA ALA A 42 -5.38 -11.12 2.68
C ALA A 42 -6.31 -9.94 3.00
N VAL A 43 -7.63 -10.15 2.89
CA VAL A 43 -8.64 -9.14 3.23
C VAL A 43 -8.53 -8.77 4.70
N GLU A 44 -8.50 -9.75 5.61
CA GLU A 44 -8.35 -9.49 7.04
C GLU A 44 -7.05 -8.74 7.36
N ALA A 45 -5.96 -9.09 6.68
CA ALA A 45 -4.69 -8.39 6.82
C ALA A 45 -4.77 -6.93 6.33
N GLY A 46 -5.49 -6.69 5.24
CA GLY A 46 -5.78 -5.35 4.70
C GLY A 46 -6.66 -4.51 5.63
N ASP A 47 -7.70 -5.10 6.19
CA ASP A 47 -8.59 -4.43 7.16
C ASP A 47 -7.83 -4.01 8.42
N ARG A 48 -6.97 -4.90 8.94
CA ARG A 48 -6.08 -4.57 10.08
C ARG A 48 -5.09 -3.46 9.72
N LEU A 49 -4.61 -3.44 8.48
CA LEU A 49 -3.67 -2.43 8.00
C LEU A 49 -4.33 -1.04 7.96
N THR A 50 -5.50 -0.93 7.34
CA THR A 50 -6.25 0.33 7.23
C THR A 50 -6.73 0.84 8.59
N ALA A 51 -7.10 -0.06 9.51
CA ALA A 51 -7.46 0.30 10.88
C ALA A 51 -6.31 0.93 11.67
N LYS A 52 -5.07 0.50 11.42
CA LYS A 52 -3.88 0.99 12.13
C LYS A 52 -3.22 2.18 11.44
N TYR A 53 -3.34 2.29 10.12
CA TYR A 53 -2.68 3.30 9.30
C TYR A 53 -3.70 4.00 8.40
N PRO A 54 -4.20 5.18 8.80
CA PRO A 54 -5.27 5.88 8.07
C PRO A 54 -4.84 6.42 6.70
N ASN A 55 -3.54 6.48 6.44
CA ASN A 55 -2.97 6.87 5.15
C ASN A 55 -2.88 5.70 4.14
N ILE A 56 -3.33 4.50 4.52
CA ILE A 56 -3.34 3.33 3.65
C ILE A 56 -4.76 3.07 3.18
N LYS A 57 -4.89 2.80 1.89
CA LYS A 57 -6.15 2.35 1.28
C LYS A 57 -5.98 0.92 0.78
N VAL A 58 -6.98 0.09 1.04
CA VAL A 58 -7.01 -1.28 0.55
C VAL A 58 -8.34 -1.47 -0.19
N ASP A 59 -8.25 -1.73 -1.48
CA ASP A 59 -9.40 -2.04 -2.33
C ASP A 59 -9.49 -3.55 -2.50
N VAL A 60 -10.66 -4.11 -2.23
CA VAL A 60 -10.91 -5.55 -2.27
C VAL A 60 -11.91 -5.86 -3.37
N SER A 61 -11.48 -6.67 -4.34
CA SER A 61 -12.36 -7.19 -5.39
C SER A 61 -12.52 -8.69 -5.23
N ALA A 62 -13.72 -9.09 -4.82
CA ALA A 62 -14.08 -10.48 -4.61
C ALA A 62 -14.88 -11.02 -5.80
N TYR A 63 -14.44 -12.15 -6.34
CA TYR A 63 -15.08 -12.81 -7.48
C TYR A 63 -15.64 -14.19 -7.09
N ILE A 64 -16.61 -14.69 -7.84
CA ILE A 64 -16.94 -16.11 -7.81
C ILE A 64 -15.90 -16.90 -8.60
N LYS A 65 -15.68 -18.18 -8.25
CA LYS A 65 -14.62 -19.01 -8.83
C LYS A 65 -14.70 -19.08 -10.37
N GLN A 66 -15.90 -19.05 -10.94
CA GLN A 66 -16.13 -19.08 -12.39
C GLN A 66 -15.61 -17.83 -13.10
N GLN A 67 -15.70 -16.65 -12.46
CA GLN A 67 -15.22 -15.39 -13.01
C GLN A 67 -13.71 -15.20 -12.79
N TRP A 68 -13.16 -15.83 -11.74
CA TRP A 68 -11.75 -15.67 -11.37
C TRP A 68 -10.79 -16.12 -12.46
N SER A 69 -11.08 -17.21 -13.17
CA SER A 69 -10.17 -17.74 -14.19
C SER A 69 -9.92 -16.74 -15.33
N GLU A 70 -10.96 -16.02 -15.75
CA GLU A 70 -10.84 -14.99 -16.78
C GLU A 70 -10.11 -13.76 -16.23
N ARG A 71 -10.53 -13.26 -15.05
CA ARG A 71 -9.91 -12.11 -14.41
C ARG A 71 -8.43 -12.31 -14.10
N ALA A 72 -8.05 -13.48 -13.60
CA ALA A 72 -6.64 -13.82 -13.34
C ALA A 72 -5.81 -13.79 -14.63
N ARG A 73 -6.38 -14.18 -15.77
CA ARG A 73 -5.70 -14.12 -17.07
C ARG A 73 -5.52 -12.68 -17.55
N GLU A 74 -6.50 -11.81 -17.32
CA GLU A 74 -6.37 -10.37 -17.59
C GLU A 74 -5.24 -9.76 -16.77
N LEU A 75 -5.22 -10.03 -15.46
CA LEU A 75 -4.19 -9.55 -14.54
C LEU A 75 -2.79 -10.04 -14.94
N GLN A 76 -2.67 -11.30 -15.39
CA GLN A 76 -1.42 -11.82 -15.93
C GLN A 76 -0.92 -11.03 -17.13
N GLN A 77 -1.82 -10.63 -18.03
CA GLN A 77 -1.47 -9.86 -19.23
C GLN A 77 -1.09 -8.42 -18.87
N GLU A 78 -1.85 -7.80 -17.96
CA GLU A 78 -1.62 -6.43 -17.48
C GLU A 78 -0.27 -6.29 -16.79
N PHE A 79 0.03 -7.17 -15.83
CA PHE A 79 1.27 -7.15 -15.06
C PHE A 79 2.42 -7.94 -15.70
N LYS A 80 2.20 -8.54 -16.88
CA LYS A 80 3.16 -9.40 -17.60
C LYS A 80 3.78 -10.47 -16.69
N THR A 81 2.94 -11.13 -15.90
CA THR A 81 3.34 -12.15 -14.91
C THR A 81 2.76 -13.53 -15.24
N THR A 82 3.37 -14.56 -14.69
CA THR A 82 2.86 -15.95 -14.76
C THR A 82 2.01 -16.33 -13.56
N GLN A 83 1.89 -15.46 -12.55
CA GLN A 83 1.06 -15.71 -11.37
C GLN A 83 -0.42 -15.75 -11.75
N SER A 84 -1.10 -16.86 -11.44
CA SER A 84 -2.56 -17.05 -11.63
C SER A 84 -3.30 -17.36 -10.33
N THR A 85 -2.56 -17.41 -9.22
CA THR A 85 -3.09 -17.84 -7.93
C THR A 85 -3.89 -16.72 -7.27
N SER A 86 -4.97 -17.11 -6.60
CA SER A 86 -5.72 -16.23 -5.70
C SER A 86 -5.08 -16.25 -4.32
N PRO A 87 -4.95 -15.09 -3.65
CA PRO A 87 -5.24 -13.75 -4.14
C PRO A 87 -4.12 -13.22 -5.05
N PHE A 88 -4.47 -12.31 -5.94
CA PHE A 88 -3.56 -11.51 -6.75
C PHE A 88 -3.50 -10.11 -6.15
N ILE A 89 -2.33 -9.70 -5.66
CA ILE A 89 -2.16 -8.49 -4.86
C ILE A 89 -1.15 -7.55 -5.51
N TYR A 90 -1.48 -6.28 -5.62
CA TYR A 90 -0.63 -5.24 -6.21
C TYR A 90 -0.76 -3.90 -5.46
N GLU A 91 0.24 -3.03 -5.59
CA GLU A 91 0.28 -1.68 -5.00
C GLU A 91 0.17 -0.61 -6.09
N GLY A 92 -0.42 0.54 -5.73
CA GLY A 92 -0.51 1.72 -6.61
C GLY A 92 -1.88 2.39 -6.49
N CYS A 93 -1.89 3.72 -6.31
CA CYS A 93 -3.13 4.49 -6.25
C CYS A 93 -3.63 4.90 -7.65
N ASP A 94 -2.70 5.07 -8.59
CA ASP A 94 -2.96 5.44 -9.97
C ASP A 94 -2.68 4.27 -10.91
N SER A 95 -3.43 4.16 -12.01
CA SER A 95 -3.31 3.08 -13.00
C SER A 95 -1.90 2.96 -13.61
N ASP A 96 -1.15 4.06 -13.63
CA ASP A 96 0.18 4.15 -14.23
C ASP A 96 1.29 3.66 -13.28
N GLN A 97 0.97 3.51 -11.99
CA GLN A 97 1.90 3.17 -10.91
C GLN A 97 1.60 1.81 -10.29
N LEU A 98 0.77 1.00 -10.94
CA LEU A 98 0.43 -0.33 -10.46
C LEU A 98 1.66 -1.24 -10.51
N LYS A 99 1.98 -1.86 -9.38
CA LYS A 99 3.10 -2.78 -9.24
C LYS A 99 2.65 -4.06 -8.54
N LEU A 100 2.90 -5.19 -9.20
CA LEU A 100 2.63 -6.51 -8.64
C LEU A 100 3.40 -6.73 -7.35
N ILE A 101 2.69 -7.12 -6.29
CA ILE A 101 3.29 -7.61 -5.04
C ILE A 101 3.46 -9.12 -5.11
N GLY A 102 2.40 -9.82 -5.51
CA GLY A 102 2.40 -11.28 -5.55
C GLY A 102 1.11 -11.87 -4.99
N GLY A 103 1.27 -12.94 -4.20
CA GLY A 103 0.17 -13.58 -3.49
C GLY A 103 0.05 -13.14 -2.04
N TYR A 104 -0.79 -13.85 -1.27
CA TYR A 104 -0.96 -13.58 0.17
C TYR A 104 0.37 -13.63 0.93
N THR A 105 1.21 -14.64 0.67
CA THR A 105 2.49 -14.81 1.36
C THR A 105 3.42 -13.61 1.15
N ASP A 106 3.46 -13.07 -0.07
CA ASP A 106 4.28 -11.91 -0.41
C ASP A 106 3.75 -10.64 0.25
N PHE A 107 2.42 -10.47 0.24
CA PHE A 107 1.76 -9.38 0.95
C PHE A 107 2.01 -9.44 2.46
N ALA A 108 1.84 -10.60 3.09
CA ALA A 108 2.09 -10.82 4.52
C ALA A 108 3.55 -10.50 4.89
N LYS A 109 4.52 -10.93 4.07
CA LYS A 109 5.95 -10.58 4.26
C LYS A 109 6.19 -9.07 4.13
N LYS A 110 5.55 -8.42 3.16
CA LYS A 110 5.65 -6.96 2.94
C LYS A 110 5.09 -6.21 4.13
N ILE A 111 3.87 -6.49 4.56
CA ILE A 111 3.24 -5.77 5.68
C ILE A 111 3.92 -6.03 7.01
N LYS A 112 4.47 -7.24 7.23
CA LYS A 112 5.30 -7.52 8.40
C LYS A 112 6.58 -6.69 8.41
N SER A 113 7.25 -6.59 7.26
CA SER A 113 8.52 -5.87 7.15
C SER A 113 8.33 -4.36 7.26
N ALA A 114 7.35 -3.82 6.53
CA ALA A 114 7.07 -2.38 6.42
C ALA A 114 6.34 -1.81 7.65
N TYR A 115 5.34 -2.52 8.19
CA TYR A 115 4.46 -1.99 9.24
C TYR A 115 4.58 -2.71 10.59
N LYS A 116 5.52 -3.67 10.70
CA LYS A 116 5.74 -4.48 11.92
C LYS A 116 4.45 -5.15 12.41
N MET A 117 3.55 -5.50 11.49
CA MET A 117 2.33 -6.23 11.82
C MET A 117 2.58 -7.73 11.75
N ASN A 118 2.13 -8.45 12.79
CA ASN A 118 2.11 -9.90 12.76
C ASN A 118 0.79 -10.36 12.14
N VAL A 119 0.93 -11.19 11.11
CA VAL A 119 -0.14 -11.80 10.34
C VAL A 119 0.16 -13.28 10.26
N PRO A 120 -0.85 -14.16 10.26
CA PRO A 120 -0.63 -15.59 10.10
C PRO A 120 0.09 -15.85 8.77
N LEU A 121 1.35 -16.26 8.84
CA LEU A 121 2.04 -16.87 7.72
C LEU A 121 1.73 -18.36 7.83
N ASP A 122 1.14 -18.90 6.77
CA ASP A 122 0.78 -20.32 6.67
C ASP A 122 1.99 -21.23 6.98
#